data_AF-A0A1G8ML81-F1
#
_entry.id   AF-A0A1G8ML81-F1
#
_cell.length_a   1.000
_cell.length_b   1.000
_cell.length_c   1.000
_cell.angle_alpha   90.00
_cell.angle_beta   90.00
_cell.angle_gamma   90.00
#
_symmetry.space_group_name_H-M   'P 1'
#
loop_
_entity.id
_entity.type
_entity.pdbx_description
1 polymer ?
#
loop_
_entity_poly.entity_id
_entity_poly.type
_entity_poly.pdbx_seq_one_letter_code
_entity_poly.pdbx_strand_id
1 'polypeptide(L)'
;MITSRKNVGKAAEAVWAANKYFVMACSQAQYRQISTAFRPDQRDLLHAYEQLSEIERAHQTVASANLPELTNALYHMLGYFKKELCRDERQQMNQLITNKPETALQDLEKLTFEHEKPYLMPCRLWRRQIGFNEVPVAMKIGGSRYAPYTWKWYGDHLKQHE
;
A
#
# COMPACT_ATOMS: atom_id res chain seq x y z
N MET A 1 7.49 23.03 -4.40
CA MET A 1 6.92 22.42 -3.16
C MET A 1 5.43 22.73 -3.12
N ILE A 2 4.56 21.77 -2.77
CA ILE A 2 3.11 21.96 -2.67
C ILE A 2 2.66 21.68 -1.23
N THR A 3 2.00 22.64 -0.58
CA THR A 3 1.51 22.54 0.81
C THR A 3 -0.02 22.60 0.93
N SER A 4 -0.73 22.68 -0.20
CA SER A 4 -2.20 22.72 -0.20
C SER A 4 -2.79 21.48 0.48
N ARG A 5 -3.55 21.68 1.57
CA ARG A 5 -4.16 20.61 2.36
C ARG A 5 -4.94 19.60 1.52
N LYS A 6 -5.64 20.07 0.48
CA LYS A 6 -6.38 19.22 -0.45
C LYS A 6 -5.45 18.28 -1.24
N ASN A 7 -4.38 18.82 -1.80
CA ASN A 7 -3.44 18.04 -2.61
C ASN A 7 -2.60 17.10 -1.73
N VAL A 8 -2.13 17.59 -0.59
CA VAL A 8 -1.38 16.79 0.39
C VAL A 8 -2.25 15.65 0.92
N GLY A 9 -3.50 15.93 1.31
CA GLY A 9 -4.43 14.90 1.79
C GLY A 9 -4.70 13.81 0.74
N LYS A 10 -4.96 14.20 -0.51
CA LYS A 10 -5.17 13.25 -1.61
C LYS A 10 -3.94 12.38 -1.85
N ALA A 11 -2.75 12.97 -1.84
CA ALA A 11 -1.50 12.24 -1.99
C ALA A 11 -1.27 11.26 -0.82
N ALA A 12 -1.50 11.72 0.41
CA ALA A 12 -1.37 10.92 1.61
C ALA A 12 -2.30 9.69 1.60
N GLU A 13 -3.57 9.87 1.19
CA GLU A 13 -4.53 8.76 1.05
C GLU A 13 -4.09 7.73 0.00
N ALA A 14 -3.56 8.19 -1.13
CA ALA A 14 -3.05 7.31 -2.18
C ALA A 14 -1.78 6.56 -1.73
N VAL A 15 -0.86 7.24 -1.05
CA VAL A 15 0.34 6.64 -0.44
C VAL A 15 -0.07 5.59 0.59
N TRP A 16 -1.00 5.90 1.49
CA TRP A 16 -1.49 4.95 2.48
C TRP A 16 -2.10 3.72 1.81
N ALA A 17 -2.96 3.91 0.81
CA ALA A 17 -3.57 2.80 0.09
C ALA A 17 -2.53 1.84 -0.52
N ALA A 18 -1.43 2.37 -1.06
CA ALA A 18 -0.32 1.58 -1.58
C ALA A 18 0.51 0.86 -0.50
N ASN A 19 0.67 1.45 0.68
CA ASN A 19 1.54 0.93 1.74
C ASN A 19 0.82 0.01 2.74
N LYS A 20 -0.49 0.16 2.92
CA LYS A 20 -1.21 -0.42 4.07
C LYS A 20 -1.07 -1.94 4.19
N TYR A 21 -1.00 -2.69 3.09
CA TYR A 21 -0.80 -4.15 3.13
C TYR A 21 0.65 -4.55 3.38
N PHE A 22 1.61 -3.75 2.93
CA PHE A 22 3.01 -3.95 3.31
C PHE A 22 3.19 -3.70 4.81
N VAL A 23 2.65 -2.61 5.34
CA VAL A 23 2.63 -2.32 6.78
C VAL A 23 1.96 -3.44 7.58
N MET A 24 0.81 -3.93 7.11
CA MET A 24 0.12 -5.07 7.72
C MET A 24 0.96 -6.34 7.72
N ALA A 25 1.68 -6.62 6.62
CA ALA A 25 2.58 -7.77 6.53
C ALA A 25 3.79 -7.64 7.48
N CYS A 26 4.24 -6.43 7.79
CA CYS A 26 5.27 -6.19 8.81
C CYS A 26 4.72 -6.36 10.24
N SER A 27 3.58 -5.70 10.54
CA SER A 27 2.93 -5.75 11.85
C SER A 27 1.49 -5.23 11.78
N GLN A 28 0.53 -6.05 12.22
CA GLN A 28 -0.87 -5.64 12.38
C GLN A 28 -1.01 -4.57 13.47
N ALA A 29 -0.16 -4.58 14.49
CA ALA A 29 -0.18 -3.55 15.53
C ALA A 29 0.17 -2.17 14.95
N GLN A 30 1.26 -2.08 14.18
CA GLN A 30 1.65 -0.84 13.52
C GLN A 30 0.64 -0.42 12.45
N TYR A 31 0.07 -1.37 11.69
CA TYR A 31 -1.03 -1.08 10.76
C TYR A 31 -2.19 -0.35 11.45
N ARG A 32 -2.64 -0.86 12.62
CA ARG A 32 -3.73 -0.23 13.37
C ARG A 32 -3.35 1.18 13.81
N GLN A 33 -2.15 1.36 14.37
CA GLN A 33 -1.67 2.67 14.82
C GLN A 33 -1.57 3.67 13.67
N ILE A 34 -0.95 3.30 12.55
CA ILE A 34 -0.81 4.22 11.41
C ILE A 34 -2.16 4.53 10.78
N SER A 35 -3.09 3.55 10.74
CA SER A 35 -4.40 3.76 10.14
C SER A 35 -5.24 4.85 10.84
N THR A 36 -5.02 5.13 12.13
CA THR A 36 -5.73 6.20 12.84
C THR A 36 -5.28 7.58 12.37
N ALA A 37 -3.98 7.75 12.09
CA ALA A 37 -3.39 8.99 11.62
C ALA A 37 -3.90 9.43 10.23
N PHE A 38 -4.54 8.53 9.47
CA PHE A 38 -5.19 8.86 8.20
C PHE A 38 -6.69 9.19 8.31
N ARG A 39 -7.31 8.99 9.48
CA ARG A 39 -8.75 9.26 9.69
C ARG A 39 -9.01 10.78 9.66
N PRO A 40 -10.13 11.25 9.07
CA PRO A 40 -10.39 12.68 8.92
C PRO A 40 -10.38 13.49 10.22
N ASP A 41 -10.86 12.90 11.32
CA ASP A 41 -11.01 13.49 12.65
C ASP A 41 -9.72 13.45 13.50
N GLN A 42 -8.78 12.56 13.17
CA GLN A 42 -7.53 12.33 13.90
C GLN A 42 -6.30 12.46 12.99
N ARG A 43 -6.43 13.25 11.92
CA ARG A 43 -5.45 13.29 10.85
C ARG A 43 -4.14 13.92 11.32
N ASP A 44 -3.08 13.12 11.40
CA ASP A 44 -1.70 13.55 11.65
C ASP A 44 -0.78 12.98 10.57
N LEU A 45 -0.63 13.74 9.49
CA LEU A 45 0.10 13.28 8.32
C LEU A 45 1.61 13.27 8.52
N LEU A 46 2.15 14.15 9.39
CA LEU A 46 3.58 14.17 9.68
C LEU A 46 3.96 12.93 10.49
N HIS A 47 3.20 12.63 11.54
CA HIS A 47 3.39 11.40 12.30
C HIS A 47 3.24 10.15 11.44
N ALA A 48 2.22 10.10 10.56
CA ALA A 48 2.04 8.98 9.64
C ALA A 48 3.25 8.79 8.71
N TYR A 49 3.84 9.88 8.21
CA TYR A 49 5.03 9.83 7.37
C TYR A 49 6.23 9.27 8.13
N GLU A 50 6.46 9.73 9.36
CA GLU A 50 7.54 9.25 10.24
C GLU A 50 7.39 7.74 10.49
N GLN A 51 6.21 7.29 10.92
CA GLN A 51 5.94 5.87 11.18
C GLN A 51 6.14 4.99 9.95
N LEU A 52 5.70 5.44 8.77
CA LEU A 52 5.94 4.72 7.52
C LEU A 52 7.44 4.68 7.16
N SER A 53 8.17 5.76 7.42
CA SER A 53 9.62 5.81 7.21
C SER A 53 10.37 4.84 8.14
N GLU A 54 9.91 4.68 9.38
CA GLU A 54 10.49 3.72 10.33
C GLU A 54 10.28 2.28 9.87
N ILE A 55 9.07 1.94 9.44
CA ILE A 55 8.75 0.61 8.88
C ILE A 55 9.58 0.34 7.64
N GLU A 56 9.71 1.32 6.74
CA GLU A 56 10.53 1.16 5.54
C GLU A 56 11.97 0.86 5.93
N ARG A 57 12.58 1.66 6.81
CA ARG A 57 13.96 1.44 7.27
C ARG A 57 14.16 0.07 7.92
N ALA A 58 13.18 -0.42 8.69
CA ALA A 58 13.27 -1.70 9.38
C ALA A 58 13.07 -2.91 8.45
N HIS A 59 12.24 -2.79 7.42
CA HIS A 59 11.78 -3.94 6.64
C HIS A 59 12.11 -3.88 5.15
N GLN A 60 12.67 -2.80 4.59
CA GLN A 60 12.93 -2.67 3.16
C GLN A 60 13.83 -3.79 2.60
N THR A 61 14.80 -4.26 3.37
CA THR A 61 15.73 -5.34 2.97
C THR A 61 15.19 -6.74 3.26
N VAL A 62 14.07 -6.85 3.97
CA VAL A 62 13.41 -8.14 4.26
C VAL A 62 12.64 -8.57 3.02
N ALA A 63 12.94 -9.78 2.55
CA ALA A 63 12.18 -10.42 1.47
C ALA A 63 10.71 -10.56 1.90
N SER A 64 9.75 -10.29 0.99
CA SER A 64 8.32 -10.29 1.33
C SER A 64 7.87 -11.59 1.98
N ALA A 65 8.40 -12.75 1.53
CA ALA A 65 8.13 -14.08 2.09
C ALA A 65 8.49 -14.22 3.58
N ASN A 66 9.40 -13.39 4.08
CA ASN A 66 9.88 -13.41 5.46
C ASN A 66 9.22 -12.33 6.34
N LEU A 67 8.22 -11.61 5.82
CA LEU A 67 7.49 -10.62 6.62
C LEU A 67 6.61 -11.35 7.67
N PRO A 68 6.69 -10.97 8.96
CA PRO A 68 6.11 -11.75 10.05
C PRO A 68 4.60 -12.02 9.95
N GLU A 69 3.87 -11.08 9.36
CA GLU A 69 2.42 -11.12 9.26
C GLU A 69 1.94 -11.17 7.80
N LEU A 70 2.78 -11.66 6.88
CA LEU A 70 2.45 -11.77 5.46
C LEU A 70 1.11 -12.48 5.24
N THR A 71 0.92 -13.66 5.84
CA THR A 71 -0.30 -14.47 5.70
C THR A 71 -1.57 -13.68 6.04
N ASN A 72 -1.53 -12.84 7.08
CA ASN A 72 -2.65 -11.99 7.47
C ASN A 72 -2.94 -10.94 6.39
N ALA A 73 -1.91 -10.26 5.88
CA ALA A 73 -2.06 -9.33 4.77
C ALA A 73 -2.63 -10.00 3.51
N LEU A 74 -2.18 -11.21 3.16
CA LEU A 74 -2.68 -11.95 2.00
C LEU A 74 -4.16 -12.30 2.14
N TYR A 75 -4.64 -12.71 3.32
CA TYR A 75 -6.07 -12.96 3.53
C TYR A 75 -6.92 -11.71 3.34
N HIS A 76 -6.44 -10.55 3.80
CA HIS A 76 -7.12 -9.28 3.56
C HIS A 76 -7.17 -8.92 2.07
N MET A 77 -6.12 -9.22 1.31
CA MET A 77 -6.05 -8.97 -0.13
C MET A 77 -6.92 -9.93 -0.92
N LEU A 78 -6.94 -11.22 -0.55
CA LEU A 78 -7.84 -12.23 -1.13
C LEU A 78 -9.32 -11.80 -1.02
N GLY A 79 -9.69 -11.06 0.02
CA GLY A 79 -11.04 -10.52 0.19
C GLY A 79 -11.54 -9.65 -0.99
N TYR A 80 -10.65 -9.05 -1.78
CA TYR A 80 -11.03 -8.26 -2.96
C TYR A 80 -11.49 -9.11 -4.15
N PHE A 81 -11.20 -10.42 -4.14
CA PHE A 81 -11.49 -11.35 -5.22
C PHE A 81 -12.74 -12.20 -4.96
N LYS A 82 -13.57 -11.80 -4.00
CA LYS A 82 -14.76 -12.57 -3.58
C LYS A 82 -15.81 -12.76 -4.68
N LYS A 83 -15.77 -11.96 -5.75
CA LYS A 83 -16.70 -12.04 -6.88
C LYS A 83 -16.07 -12.72 -8.10
N GLU A 84 -14.75 -12.83 -8.12
CA GLU A 84 -13.95 -13.31 -9.24
C GLU A 84 -13.58 -14.77 -9.07
N LEU A 85 -13.32 -15.21 -7.83
CA LEU A 85 -12.97 -16.59 -7.53
C LEU A 85 -14.20 -17.38 -7.10
N CYS A 86 -14.37 -18.56 -7.67
CA CYS A 86 -15.33 -19.53 -7.18
C CYS A 86 -14.88 -20.12 -5.84
N ARG A 87 -15.74 -20.95 -5.23
CA ARG A 87 -15.47 -21.56 -3.92
C ARG A 87 -14.17 -22.38 -3.92
N ASP A 88 -13.96 -23.18 -4.96
CA ASP A 88 -12.83 -24.11 -5.03
C ASP A 88 -11.51 -23.35 -5.24
N GLU A 89 -11.48 -22.37 -6.14
CA GLU A 89 -10.32 -21.48 -6.34
C GLU A 89 -9.98 -20.71 -5.06
N ARG A 90 -10.98 -20.21 -4.34
CA ARG A 90 -10.77 -19.54 -3.06
C ARG A 90 -10.22 -20.49 -2.00
N GLN A 91 -10.67 -21.73 -1.98
CA GLN A 91 -10.14 -22.76 -1.07
C GLN A 91 -8.69 -23.10 -1.39
N GLN A 92 -8.36 -23.26 -2.67
CA GLN A 92 -6.97 -23.45 -3.14
C GLN A 92 -6.10 -22.26 -2.72
N MET A 93 -6.57 -21.03 -2.90
CA MET A 93 -5.84 -19.84 -2.48
C MET A 93 -5.61 -19.79 -0.96
N ASN A 94 -6.61 -20.16 -0.14
CA ASN A 94 -6.43 -20.25 1.31
C ASN A 94 -5.35 -21.28 1.71
N GLN A 95 -5.30 -22.42 1.00
CA GLN A 95 -4.25 -23.42 1.21
C GLN A 95 -2.88 -22.90 0.82
N LEU A 96 -2.77 -22.15 -0.28
CA LEU A 96 -1.52 -21.50 -0.69
C LEU A 96 -1.09 -20.45 0.35
N ILE A 97 -1.99 -19.57 0.80
CA ILE A 97 -1.68 -18.55 1.80
C ILE A 97 -1.12 -19.18 3.08
N THR A 98 -1.65 -20.34 3.49
CA THR A 98 -1.23 -21.04 4.70
C THR A 98 0.11 -21.75 4.54
N ASN A 99 0.29 -22.48 3.43
CA ASN A 99 1.40 -23.43 3.28
C ASN A 99 2.56 -22.89 2.41
N LYS A 100 2.27 -21.93 1.53
CA LYS A 100 3.16 -21.38 0.52
C LYS A 100 2.88 -19.88 0.30
N PRO A 101 3.02 -19.03 1.33
CA PRO A 101 2.62 -17.63 1.27
C PRO A 101 3.34 -16.82 0.17
N GLU A 102 4.56 -17.20 -0.19
CA GLU A 102 5.27 -16.58 -1.33
C GLU A 102 4.59 -16.88 -2.67
N THR A 103 4.17 -18.13 -2.89
CA THR A 103 3.41 -18.51 -4.09
C THR A 103 2.05 -17.79 -4.11
N ALA A 104 1.36 -17.74 -2.97
CA ALA A 104 0.10 -17.01 -2.85
C ALA A 104 0.26 -15.51 -3.13
N LEU A 105 1.37 -14.90 -2.70
CA LEU A 105 1.69 -13.51 -3.03
C LEU A 105 1.81 -13.32 -4.55
N GLN A 106 2.59 -14.17 -5.23
CA GLN A 106 2.75 -14.10 -6.69
C GLN A 106 1.43 -14.31 -7.44
N ASP A 107 0.58 -15.24 -6.98
CA ASP A 107 -0.69 -15.51 -7.64
C ASP A 107 -1.72 -14.38 -7.38
N LEU A 108 -1.74 -13.79 -6.18
CA LEU A 108 -2.55 -12.60 -5.90
C LEU A 108 -2.09 -11.37 -6.68
N GLU A 109 -0.79 -11.25 -6.97
CA GLU A 109 -0.27 -10.23 -7.87
C GLU A 109 -0.84 -10.42 -9.29
N LYS A 110 -0.74 -11.62 -9.85
CA LYS A 110 -1.29 -11.93 -11.19
C LYS A 110 -2.78 -11.63 -11.26
N LEU A 111 -3.57 -12.15 -10.30
CA LEU A 111 -5.00 -11.89 -10.22
C LEU A 111 -5.33 -10.39 -10.12
N THR A 112 -4.50 -9.63 -9.39
CA THR A 112 -4.66 -8.17 -9.26
C THR A 112 -4.61 -7.49 -10.62
N PHE A 113 -3.68 -7.89 -11.49
CA PHE A 113 -3.51 -7.30 -12.81
C PHE A 113 -4.49 -7.87 -13.84
N GLU A 114 -4.77 -9.18 -13.81
CA GLU A 114 -5.73 -9.84 -14.71
C GLU A 114 -7.16 -9.30 -14.53
N HIS A 115 -7.56 -9.02 -13.29
CA HIS A 115 -8.87 -8.45 -12.96
C HIS A 115 -8.84 -6.93 -12.75
N GLU A 116 -7.75 -6.27 -13.15
CA GLU A 116 -7.56 -4.81 -13.09
C GLU A 116 -8.00 -4.19 -11.74
N LYS A 117 -7.62 -4.78 -10.61
CA LYS A 117 -8.06 -4.33 -9.27
C LYS A 117 -7.35 -3.01 -8.88
N PRO A 118 -7.95 -1.82 -9.08
CA PRO A 118 -7.19 -0.57 -9.06
C PRO A 118 -6.65 -0.23 -7.66
N TYR A 119 -7.32 -0.72 -6.62
CA TYR A 119 -6.91 -0.55 -5.22
C TYR A 119 -5.71 -1.38 -4.81
N LEU A 120 -5.41 -2.47 -5.53
CA LEU A 120 -4.30 -3.38 -5.23
C LEU A 120 -3.11 -3.20 -6.19
N MET A 121 -3.34 -2.71 -7.41
CA MET A 121 -2.27 -2.44 -8.38
C MET A 121 -1.10 -1.57 -7.85
N PRO A 122 -1.33 -0.51 -7.03
CA PRO A 122 -0.23 0.27 -6.48
C PRO A 122 0.39 -0.33 -5.21
N CYS A 123 -0.07 -1.51 -4.75
CA CYS A 123 0.39 -2.10 -3.50
C CYS A 123 1.91 -2.34 -3.51
N ARG A 124 2.55 -1.99 -2.41
CA ARG A 124 4.00 -2.10 -2.26
C ARG A 124 4.54 -3.50 -2.02
N LEU A 125 3.68 -4.49 -1.76
CA LEU A 125 4.13 -5.88 -1.70
C LEU A 125 4.65 -6.39 -3.06
N TRP A 126 4.14 -5.86 -4.17
CA TRP A 126 4.62 -6.17 -5.52
C TRP A 126 5.63 -5.16 -6.07
N ARG A 127 5.66 -3.94 -5.51
CA ARG A 127 6.48 -2.82 -6.02
C ARG A 127 7.46 -2.31 -4.98
N ARG A 128 8.25 -3.21 -4.40
CA ARG A 128 9.17 -2.94 -3.27
C ARG A 128 10.29 -1.93 -3.60
N GLN A 129 10.66 -1.82 -4.87
CA GLN A 129 11.64 -0.85 -5.38
C GLN A 129 11.15 0.60 -5.37
N ILE A 130 9.84 0.81 -5.26
CA ILE A 130 9.25 2.15 -5.18
C ILE A 130 9.27 2.61 -3.73
N GLY A 131 9.75 3.83 -3.51
CA GLY A 131 9.80 4.44 -2.18
C GLY A 131 8.40 4.51 -1.55
N PHE A 132 8.33 4.33 -0.22
CA PHE A 132 7.06 4.32 0.51
C PHE A 132 6.24 5.60 0.30
N ASN A 133 6.91 6.73 0.04
CA ASN A 133 6.30 8.04 -0.04
C ASN A 133 6.02 8.54 -1.46
N GLU A 134 6.23 7.69 -2.47
CA GLU A 134 5.91 7.97 -3.87
C GLU A 134 4.39 8.00 -4.07
N VAL A 135 3.87 9.03 -4.73
CA VAL A 135 2.43 9.19 -4.96
C VAL A 135 2.00 8.34 -6.16
N PRO A 136 1.22 7.25 -5.97
CA PRO A 136 1.01 6.24 -7.00
C PRO A 136 -0.12 6.58 -7.98
N VAL A 137 -0.65 7.80 -7.91
CA VAL A 137 -1.80 8.25 -8.70
C VAL A 137 -1.50 9.54 -9.42
N ALA A 138 -2.17 9.78 -10.54
CA ALA A 138 -2.10 11.04 -11.24
C ALA A 138 -2.67 12.18 -10.36
N MET A 139 -1.97 13.31 -10.34
CA MET A 139 -2.33 14.48 -9.54
C MET A 139 -2.73 15.63 -10.45
N LYS A 140 -3.76 16.40 -10.07
CA LYS A 140 -4.13 17.65 -10.75
C LYS A 140 -3.82 18.81 -9.82
N ILE A 141 -2.82 19.61 -10.16
CA ILE A 141 -2.29 20.69 -9.31
C ILE A 141 -2.16 21.94 -10.19
N GLY A 142 -2.77 23.06 -9.78
CA GLY A 142 -2.67 24.32 -10.51
C GLY A 142 -3.22 24.27 -11.95
N GLY A 143 -4.18 23.39 -12.24
CA GLY A 143 -4.74 23.20 -13.58
C GLY A 143 -4.01 22.14 -14.41
N SER A 144 -2.74 21.87 -14.13
CA SER A 144 -1.92 20.86 -14.80
C SER A 144 -2.18 19.45 -14.27
N ARG A 145 -2.12 18.44 -15.14
CA ARG A 145 -2.17 17.02 -14.79
C ARG A 145 -0.77 16.44 -14.79
N TYR A 146 -0.39 15.82 -13.69
CA TYR A 146 0.87 15.13 -13.48
C TYR A 146 0.65 13.62 -13.49
N ALA A 147 1.59 12.88 -14.08
CA ALA A 147 1.52 11.43 -14.12
C ALA A 147 1.64 10.83 -12.69
N PRO A 148 1.24 9.56 -12.50
CA PRO A 148 1.61 8.80 -11.31
C PRO A 148 3.12 8.81 -11.07
N TYR A 149 3.55 8.73 -9.81
CA TYR A 149 4.96 8.69 -9.41
C TYR A 149 5.75 9.95 -9.77
N THR A 150 5.10 11.07 -10.12
CA THR A 150 5.75 12.37 -10.34
C THR A 150 6.02 13.13 -9.03
N TRP A 151 5.30 12.80 -7.97
CA TRP A 151 5.37 13.50 -6.68
C TRP A 151 5.73 12.54 -5.55
N LYS A 152 6.49 13.05 -4.58
CA LYS A 152 6.74 12.44 -3.28
C LYS A 152 6.01 13.21 -2.19
N TRP A 153 5.43 12.48 -1.26
CA TRP A 153 4.78 13.01 -0.07
C TRP A 153 5.76 13.02 1.12
N TYR A 154 5.67 14.04 1.97
CA TYR A 154 6.56 14.24 3.12
C TYR A 154 5.77 14.55 4.40
N GLY A 155 4.57 13.99 4.52
CA GLY A 155 3.65 14.29 5.62
C GLY A 155 2.81 15.53 5.34
N ASP A 156 3.39 16.71 5.48
CA ASP A 156 2.68 18.00 5.37
C ASP A 156 2.84 18.69 4.01
N HIS A 157 3.71 18.18 3.13
CA HIS A 157 3.95 18.76 1.81
C HIS A 157 4.29 17.70 0.73
N LEU A 158 4.28 18.14 -0.52
CA LEU A 158 4.74 17.38 -1.68
C LEU A 158 5.96 18.03 -2.33
N LYS A 159 6.89 17.20 -2.82
CA LYS A 159 7.97 17.60 -3.72
C LYS A 159 7.89 16.79 -5.01
N GLN A 160 8.17 17.44 -6.13
CA GLN A 160 8.26 16.75 -7.42
C GLN A 160 9.63 16.06 -7.51
N HIS A 161 9.76 14.99 -8.30
CA HIS A 161 11.07 14.55 -8.75
C HIS A 161 11.75 15.69 -9.52
N GLU A 162 13.03 15.93 -9.23
CA GLU A 162 13.88 16.84 -10.02
C GLU A 162 14.16 16.26 -11.41
#